data_AF-A0A2J6H192-F1
#
_entry.id   AF-A0A2J6H192-F1
#
_cell.length_a   1.000
_cell.length_b   1.000
_cell.length_c   1.000
_cell.angle_alpha   90.00
_cell.angle_beta   90.00
_cell.angle_gamma   90.00
#
_symmetry.space_group_name_H-M   'P 1'
#
loop_
_entity.id
_entity.type
_entity.pdbx_description
1 polymer ?
#
loop_
_entity_poly.entity_id
_entity_poly.type
_entity_poly.pdbx_seq_one_letter_code
_entity_poly.pdbx_strand_id
1 'polypeptide(L)'
;MTDKPRPKKHHKDTEIGNHHDGHYHFLEGLEEEDYKEKKIRFWIPIMGIILVLLAFTFLLPLDRIGSIVESKKIDSSYLIDLDNGKKILFDQEIYEVLRDNFISSNTEFKVCLKGEKTGSTYHVEDLYYPRIIEATYNHVTSEFCDRDTLISMHSHPSTFCIFSRQDIYSYTLLSKLNPDSFIGLICDIDRFNFYGY
;
A
#
# COMPACT_ATOMS: atom_id res chain seq x y z
N MET A 1 -38.48 -48.84 68.72
CA MET A 1 -39.20 -50.03 68.20
C MET A 1 -39.47 -49.74 66.73
N THR A 2 -38.84 -50.35 65.75
CA THR A 2 -38.60 -51.77 65.57
C THR A 2 -37.28 -52.03 64.86
N ASP A 3 -36.63 -53.05 65.39
CA ASP A 3 -35.41 -53.72 64.97
C ASP A 3 -35.65 -54.51 63.66
N LYS A 4 -34.68 -54.51 62.74
CA LYS A 4 -34.56 -55.54 61.69
C LYS A 4 -33.09 -55.67 61.26
N PRO A 5 -32.45 -56.82 61.53
CA PRO A 5 -31.07 -57.09 61.13
C PRO A 5 -30.96 -57.95 59.86
N ARG A 6 -29.71 -58.04 59.37
CA ARG A 6 -29.08 -59.03 58.45
C ARG A 6 -28.89 -58.59 56.99
N PRO A 7 -27.96 -59.21 56.21
CA PRO A 7 -26.84 -60.10 56.57
C PRO A 7 -25.48 -59.67 55.98
N LYS A 8 -24.40 -60.14 56.60
CA LYS A 8 -23.04 -60.17 56.04
C LYS A 8 -23.00 -61.06 54.78
N LYS A 9 -22.42 -60.57 53.69
CA LYS A 9 -21.95 -61.40 52.57
C LYS A 9 -20.46 -61.23 52.40
N HIS A 10 -19.76 -62.34 52.63
CA HIS A 10 -18.41 -62.60 52.14
C HIS A 10 -18.41 -62.44 50.62
N HIS A 11 -17.56 -61.54 50.09
CA HIS A 11 -17.13 -61.65 48.71
C HIS A 11 -15.73 -62.25 48.70
N LYS A 12 -15.65 -63.44 48.11
CA LYS A 12 -14.42 -64.16 47.84
C LYS A 12 -13.61 -63.38 46.82
N ASP A 13 -12.33 -63.23 47.12
CA ASP A 13 -11.29 -62.91 46.16
C ASP A 13 -11.31 -63.97 45.05
N THR A 14 -11.46 -63.52 43.82
CA THR A 14 -11.19 -64.33 42.63
C THR A 14 -10.29 -63.49 41.75
N GLU A 15 -8.98 -63.63 41.95
CA GLU A 15 -7.99 -63.24 40.97
C GLU A 15 -8.21 -64.09 39.72
N ILE A 16 -8.90 -63.52 38.74
CA ILE A 16 -8.88 -64.02 37.36
C ILE A 16 -7.82 -63.17 36.67
N GLY A 17 -6.65 -63.77 36.46
CA GLY A 17 -5.59 -63.18 35.65
C GLY A 17 -6.10 -62.96 34.23
N ASN A 18 -6.37 -61.70 33.89
CA ASN A 18 -6.56 -61.27 32.51
C ASN A 18 -5.20 -61.11 31.85
N HIS A 19 -4.70 -62.19 31.26
CA HIS A 19 -3.55 -62.17 30.37
C HIS A 19 -4.00 -61.91 28.92
N HIS A 20 -4.78 -60.85 28.69
CA HIS A 20 -5.23 -60.46 27.34
C HIS A 20 -5.09 -58.97 26.99
N ASP A 21 -4.37 -58.19 27.80
CA ASP A 21 -4.25 -56.73 27.60
C ASP A 21 -3.08 -56.31 26.70
N GLY A 22 -2.23 -57.25 26.26
CA GLY A 22 -1.04 -56.95 25.46
C GLY A 22 -1.31 -56.74 23.95
N HIS A 23 -2.44 -57.21 23.43
CA HIS A 23 -2.69 -57.20 21.99
C HIS A 23 -3.52 -55.98 21.51
N TYR A 24 -4.27 -55.34 22.41
CA TYR A 24 -5.06 -54.14 22.09
C TYR A 24 -4.20 -52.87 22.04
N HIS A 25 -3.22 -52.72 22.93
CA HIS A 25 -2.31 -51.57 22.92
C HIS A 25 -1.39 -51.48 21.69
N PHE A 26 -1.08 -52.61 21.04
CA PHE A 26 -0.26 -52.62 19.83
C PHE A 26 -1.05 -52.17 18.59
N LEU A 27 -2.34 -52.48 18.51
CA LEU A 27 -3.19 -52.09 17.38
C LEU A 27 -3.58 -50.61 17.46
N GLU A 28 -3.84 -50.07 18.66
CA GLU A 28 -4.08 -48.63 18.84
C GLU A 28 -2.87 -47.77 18.42
N GLY A 29 -1.64 -48.23 18.70
CA GLY A 29 -0.42 -47.52 18.28
C GLY A 29 -0.23 -47.46 16.76
N LEU A 30 -0.58 -48.53 16.04
CA LEU A 30 -0.46 -48.59 14.58
C LEU A 30 -1.51 -47.72 13.87
N GLU A 31 -2.73 -47.64 14.41
CA GLU A 31 -3.78 -46.76 13.88
C GLU A 31 -3.45 -45.28 14.09
N GLU A 32 -2.84 -44.92 15.23
CA GLU A 32 -2.39 -43.55 15.49
C GLU A 32 -1.23 -43.12 14.57
N GLU A 33 -0.30 -44.01 14.25
CA GLU A 33 0.83 -43.72 13.35
C GLU A 33 0.37 -43.52 11.89
N ASP A 34 -0.48 -44.40 11.36
CA ASP A 34 -1.04 -44.25 10.00
C ASP A 34 -1.94 -43.01 9.88
N TYR A 35 -2.69 -42.67 10.94
CA TYR A 35 -3.46 -41.44 10.99
C TYR A 35 -2.56 -40.18 10.96
N LYS A 36 -1.46 -40.17 11.72
CA LYS A 36 -0.48 -39.07 11.73
C LYS A 36 0.20 -38.92 10.36
N GLU A 37 0.61 -40.01 9.72
CA GLU A 37 1.24 -39.97 8.40
C GLU A 37 0.28 -39.45 7.32
N LYS A 38 -0.97 -39.93 7.29
CA LYS A 38 -2.00 -39.45 6.36
C LYS A 38 -2.33 -37.98 6.57
N LYS A 39 -2.40 -37.53 7.82
CA LYS A 39 -2.65 -36.12 8.17
C LYS A 39 -1.50 -35.23 7.69
N ILE A 40 -0.25 -35.59 7.96
CA ILE A 40 0.92 -34.81 7.52
C ILE A 40 0.98 -34.75 5.98
N ARG A 41 0.75 -35.87 5.30
CA ARG A 41 0.75 -35.94 3.83
C ARG A 41 -0.31 -35.04 3.18
N PHE A 42 -1.43 -34.79 3.86
CA PHE A 42 -2.46 -33.86 3.41
C PHE A 42 -2.07 -32.38 3.58
N TRP A 43 -1.34 -32.04 4.65
CA TRP A 43 -0.92 -30.64 4.91
C TRP A 43 0.28 -30.19 4.08
N ILE A 44 1.16 -31.10 3.67
CA ILE A 44 2.33 -30.79 2.82
C ILE A 44 1.97 -30.01 1.55
N PRO A 45 1.00 -30.42 0.70
CA PRO A 45 0.66 -29.66 -0.51
C PRO A 45 0.02 -28.30 -0.19
N ILE A 46 -0.77 -28.22 0.89
CA ILE A 46 -1.38 -26.96 1.34
C ILE A 46 -0.28 -25.97 1.74
N MET A 47 0.70 -26.42 2.53
CA MET A 47 1.83 -25.61 2.92
C MET A 47 2.70 -25.21 1.71
N GLY A 48 2.87 -26.12 0.74
CA GLY A 48 3.52 -25.81 -0.53
C GLY A 48 2.80 -24.71 -1.32
N ILE A 49 1.47 -24.78 -1.44
CA ILE A 49 0.66 -23.73 -2.10
C ILE A 49 0.80 -22.40 -1.36
N ILE A 50 0.73 -22.40 -0.02
CA ILE A 50 0.89 -21.17 0.78
C ILE A 50 2.28 -20.55 0.56
N LEU A 51 3.35 -21.35 0.56
CA LEU A 51 4.71 -20.85 0.31
C LEU A 51 4.85 -20.29 -1.12
N VAL A 52 4.24 -20.92 -2.12
CA VAL A 52 4.22 -20.41 -3.50
C VAL A 52 3.45 -19.09 -3.57
N LEU A 53 2.27 -18.99 -2.97
CA LEU A 53 1.49 -17.74 -2.93
C LEU A 53 2.25 -16.62 -2.23
N LEU A 54 2.93 -16.93 -1.12
CA LEU A 54 3.76 -15.97 -0.40
C LEU A 54 4.95 -15.52 -1.27
N ALA A 55 5.62 -16.43 -1.97
CA ALA A 55 6.67 -16.08 -2.94
C ALA A 55 6.13 -15.16 -4.05
N PHE A 56 4.91 -15.39 -4.53
CA PHE A 56 4.25 -14.53 -5.52
C PHE A 56 4.02 -13.10 -5.00
N THR A 57 3.77 -12.90 -3.70
CA THR A 57 3.61 -11.54 -3.16
C THR A 57 4.89 -10.70 -3.28
N PHE A 58 6.08 -11.32 -3.26
CA PHE A 58 7.36 -10.64 -3.48
C PHE A 58 7.63 -10.35 -4.97
N LEU A 59 6.95 -11.03 -5.88
CA LEU A 59 7.05 -10.80 -7.33
C LEU A 59 6.07 -9.75 -7.84
N LEU A 60 5.02 -9.45 -7.06
CA LEU A 60 4.06 -8.40 -7.43
C LEU A 60 4.69 -7.02 -7.19
N PRO A 61 4.70 -6.12 -8.19
CA PRO A 61 5.18 -4.76 -8.02
C PRO A 61 4.13 -3.92 -7.29
N LEU A 62 3.93 -4.17 -5.99
CA LEU A 62 2.92 -3.49 -5.17
C LEU A 62 3.03 -1.96 -5.26
N ASP A 63 4.25 -1.43 -5.36
CA ASP A 63 4.52 0.00 -5.50
C ASP A 63 3.94 0.59 -6.80
N ARG A 64 3.89 -0.19 -7.89
CA ARG A 64 3.27 0.24 -9.15
C ARG A 64 1.75 0.30 -9.05
N ILE A 65 1.14 -0.59 -8.27
CA ILE A 65 -0.30 -0.57 -8.03
C ILE A 65 -0.67 0.66 -7.20
N GLY A 66 0.09 0.97 -6.15
CA GLY A 66 -0.08 2.20 -5.37
C GLY A 66 0.01 3.45 -6.23
N SER A 67 1.01 3.52 -7.11
CA SER A 67 1.17 4.61 -8.09
C SER A 67 -0.07 4.84 -8.96
N ILE A 68 -0.73 3.76 -9.42
CA ILE A 68 -1.93 3.87 -10.26
C ILE A 68 -3.11 4.40 -9.46
N VAL A 69 -3.27 3.93 -8.22
CA VAL A 69 -4.40 4.28 -7.34
C VAL A 69 -4.35 5.73 -6.89
N GLU A 70 -3.17 6.24 -6.54
CA GLU A 70 -3.02 7.58 -5.98
C GLU A 70 -3.12 8.69 -7.04
N SER A 71 -2.63 8.42 -8.25
CA SER A 71 -2.65 9.40 -9.33
C SER A 71 -4.04 9.62 -9.94
N LYS A 72 -4.28 10.83 -10.42
CA LYS A 72 -5.45 11.26 -11.20
C LYS A 72 -5.04 11.49 -12.65
N LYS A 73 -5.97 11.23 -13.57
CA LYS A 73 -5.82 11.59 -14.99
C LYS A 73 -6.41 12.97 -15.24
N ILE A 74 -5.73 13.76 -16.04
CA ILE A 74 -6.29 15.00 -16.58
C ILE A 74 -7.28 14.68 -17.70
N ASP A 75 -8.40 15.39 -17.73
CA ASP A 75 -9.41 15.21 -18.77
C ASP A 75 -9.17 16.10 -20.01
N SER A 76 -10.05 15.98 -21.01
CA SER A 76 -9.97 16.78 -22.25
C SER A 76 -10.26 18.27 -22.06
N SER A 77 -10.74 18.68 -20.88
CA SER A 77 -10.96 20.08 -20.50
C SER A 77 -9.84 20.62 -19.60
N TYR A 78 -8.72 19.91 -19.48
CA TYR A 78 -7.58 20.25 -18.62
C TYR A 78 -7.94 20.33 -17.13
N LEU A 79 -8.98 19.58 -16.74
CA LEU A 79 -9.49 19.52 -15.38
C LEU A 79 -9.02 18.24 -14.67
N ILE A 80 -8.67 18.38 -13.40
CA ILE A 80 -8.40 17.28 -12.48
C ILE A 80 -9.32 17.41 -11.27
N ASP A 81 -10.17 16.40 -11.06
CA ASP A 81 -11.01 16.30 -9.87
C ASP A 81 -10.23 15.64 -8.70
N LEU A 82 -10.23 16.31 -7.55
CA LEU A 82 -9.62 15.83 -6.32
C LEU A 82 -10.70 15.22 -5.39
N ASP A 83 -10.29 14.29 -4.53
CA ASP A 83 -11.23 13.45 -3.75
C ASP A 83 -12.11 14.21 -2.75
N ASN A 84 -11.76 15.45 -2.40
CA ASN A 84 -12.54 16.30 -1.49
C ASN A 84 -13.43 17.33 -2.21
N GLY A 85 -13.67 17.15 -3.50
CA GLY A 85 -14.48 18.06 -4.32
C GLY A 85 -13.75 19.33 -4.74
N LYS A 86 -12.45 19.45 -4.42
CA LYS A 86 -11.57 20.45 -5.03
C LYS A 86 -11.24 20.06 -6.47
N LYS A 87 -10.92 21.06 -7.29
CA LYS A 87 -10.60 20.87 -8.71
C LYS A 87 -9.38 21.69 -9.09
N ILE A 88 -8.53 21.15 -9.96
CA ILE A 88 -7.42 21.89 -10.57
C ILE A 88 -7.76 22.04 -12.04
N LEU A 89 -7.83 23.28 -12.52
CA LEU A 89 -8.02 23.61 -13.92
C LEU A 89 -6.72 24.21 -14.44
N PHE A 90 -6.11 23.55 -15.42
CA PHE A 90 -4.93 24.09 -16.10
C PHE A 90 -5.36 24.91 -17.30
N ASP A 91 -4.73 26.06 -17.50
CA ASP A 91 -4.71 26.67 -18.81
C ASP A 91 -4.02 25.74 -19.80
N GLN A 92 -4.57 25.68 -21.02
CA GLN A 92 -4.11 24.76 -22.07
C GLN A 92 -2.60 24.93 -22.34
N GLU A 93 -2.13 26.17 -22.44
CA GLU A 93 -0.73 26.49 -22.73
C GLU A 93 0.20 25.96 -21.62
N ILE A 94 -0.21 26.10 -20.36
CA ILE A 94 0.53 25.60 -19.18
C ILE A 94 0.63 24.09 -19.22
N TYR A 95 -0.47 23.39 -19.49
CA TYR A 95 -0.45 21.93 -19.60
C TYR A 95 0.43 21.44 -20.75
N GLU A 96 0.35 22.08 -21.92
CA GLU A 96 1.18 21.74 -23.07
C GLU A 96 2.68 21.92 -22.76
N VAL A 97 3.06 23.01 -22.09
CA VAL A 97 4.44 23.23 -21.64
C VAL A 97 4.89 22.15 -20.64
N LEU A 98 4.05 21.78 -19.67
CA LEU A 98 4.37 20.72 -18.71
C LEU A 98 4.55 19.37 -19.40
N ARG A 99 3.66 19.04 -20.34
CA ARG A 99 3.68 17.80 -21.11
C ARG A 99 4.95 17.71 -21.96
N ASP A 100 5.26 18.77 -22.70
CA ASP A 100 6.40 18.78 -23.62
C ASP A 100 7.72 18.74 -22.84
N ASN A 101 7.78 19.41 -21.67
CA ASN A 101 8.93 19.30 -20.76
C ASN A 101 9.06 17.90 -20.15
N PHE A 102 7.96 17.22 -19.82
CA PHE A 102 7.97 15.84 -19.35
C PHE A 102 8.47 14.85 -20.41
N ILE A 103 8.02 14.99 -21.65
CA ILE A 103 8.43 14.10 -22.75
C ILE A 103 9.91 14.31 -23.12
N SER A 104 10.40 15.55 -23.04
CA SER A 104 11.77 15.88 -23.44
C SER A 104 12.81 15.68 -22.33
N SER A 105 12.39 15.59 -21.07
CA SER A 105 13.31 15.45 -19.94
C SER A 105 13.64 13.99 -19.63
N ASN A 106 14.93 13.67 -19.54
CA ASN A 106 15.43 12.38 -19.06
C ASN A 106 15.68 12.35 -17.54
N THR A 107 15.53 13.50 -16.87
CA THR A 107 15.72 13.67 -15.43
C THR A 107 14.46 14.24 -14.79
N GLU A 108 14.37 14.16 -13.46
CA GLU A 108 13.37 14.90 -12.72
C GLU A 108 13.55 16.41 -12.95
N PHE A 109 12.44 17.12 -13.06
CA PHE A 109 12.41 18.58 -13.08
C PHE A 109 11.45 19.08 -12.00
N LYS A 110 11.64 20.33 -11.59
CA LYS A 110 10.76 21.01 -10.65
C LYS A 110 10.16 22.25 -11.31
N VAL A 111 8.89 22.49 -11.05
CA VAL A 111 8.11 23.60 -11.59
C VAL A 111 7.19 24.13 -10.51
N CYS A 112 7.05 25.45 -10.45
CA CYS A 112 6.19 26.14 -9.51
C CYS A 112 5.04 26.75 -10.31
N LEU A 113 3.82 26.31 -10.01
CA LEU A 113 2.60 26.71 -10.71
C LEU A 113 1.90 27.83 -9.94
N LYS A 114 1.52 28.88 -10.64
CA LYS A 114 0.83 30.07 -10.11
C LYS A 114 -0.57 30.19 -10.71
N GLY A 115 -1.39 30.98 -10.04
CA GLY A 115 -2.74 31.30 -10.47
C GLY A 115 -3.64 31.60 -9.27
N GLU A 116 -4.93 31.39 -9.44
CA GLU A 116 -5.94 31.85 -8.48
C GLU A 116 -6.85 30.73 -7.98
N LYS A 117 -7.32 30.87 -6.74
CA LYS A 117 -8.32 29.97 -6.15
C LYS A 117 -9.69 30.65 -6.15
N THR A 118 -10.63 30.09 -6.89
CA THR A 118 -12.03 30.53 -6.90
C THR A 118 -12.92 29.45 -6.29
N GLY A 119 -13.26 29.61 -5.01
CA GLY A 119 -14.02 28.60 -4.27
C GLY A 119 -13.23 27.31 -4.06
N SER A 120 -13.70 26.20 -4.63
CA SER A 120 -13.01 24.89 -4.60
C SER A 120 -12.17 24.61 -5.85
N THR A 121 -12.16 25.52 -6.82
CA THR A 121 -11.40 25.38 -8.07
C THR A 121 -10.13 26.21 -7.99
N TYR A 122 -9.02 25.61 -8.39
CA TYR A 122 -7.73 26.26 -8.51
C TYR A 122 -7.38 26.37 -9.99
N HIS A 123 -7.27 27.60 -10.46
CA HIS A 123 -6.95 27.95 -11.82
C HIS A 123 -5.45 28.12 -11.91
N VAL A 124 -4.79 27.31 -12.73
CA VAL A 124 -3.35 27.39 -12.99
C VAL A 124 -3.14 28.16 -14.28
N GLU A 125 -2.60 29.36 -14.14
CA GLU A 125 -2.52 30.36 -15.22
C GLU A 125 -1.07 30.63 -15.64
N ASP A 126 -0.11 30.33 -14.77
CA ASP A 126 1.30 30.58 -15.05
C ASP A 126 2.20 29.52 -14.39
N LEU A 127 3.42 29.39 -14.91
CA LEU A 127 4.44 28.51 -14.36
C LEU A 127 5.81 29.15 -14.46
N TYR A 128 6.69 28.77 -13.54
CA TYR A 128 8.11 29.05 -13.67
C TYR A 128 8.94 27.89 -13.15
N TYR A 129 10.15 27.77 -13.68
CA TYR A 129 11.12 26.77 -13.26
C TYR A 129 12.08 27.42 -12.26
N PRO A 130 12.07 27.04 -10.97
CA PRO A 130 13.07 27.52 -10.03
C PRO A 130 14.46 27.03 -10.46
N ARG A 131 15.51 27.71 -9.98
CA ARG A 131 16.87 27.28 -10.28
C ARG A 131 17.10 25.87 -9.73
N ILE A 132 17.39 24.94 -10.63
CA ILE A 132 17.79 23.58 -10.28
C ILE A 132 19.24 23.59 -9.80
N ILE A 133 19.48 23.02 -8.62
CA ILE A 133 20.81 22.85 -8.03
C ILE A 133 21.38 21.50 -8.46
N GLU A 134 20.55 20.46 -8.42
CA GLU A 134 20.88 19.08 -8.80
C GLU A 134 19.63 18.40 -9.37
N ALA A 135 19.79 17.65 -10.46
CA ALA A 135 18.73 16.83 -11.03
C ALA A 135 19.30 15.52 -11.56
N THR A 136 18.67 14.42 -11.18
CA THR A 136 18.96 13.05 -11.60
C THR A 136 17.64 12.37 -11.98
N TYR A 137 17.68 11.07 -12.29
CA TYR A 137 16.47 10.33 -12.69
C TYR A 137 15.48 10.07 -11.54
N ASN A 138 15.91 10.20 -10.29
CA ASN A 138 15.13 9.89 -9.08
C ASN A 138 15.30 10.93 -7.96
N HIS A 139 15.89 12.07 -8.29
CA HIS A 139 16.11 13.13 -7.32
C HIS A 139 16.27 14.47 -8.02
N VAL A 140 15.50 15.47 -7.59
CA VAL A 140 15.69 16.88 -7.92
C VAL A 140 15.79 17.74 -6.66
N THR A 141 16.81 18.60 -6.62
CA THR A 141 16.98 19.66 -5.63
C THR A 141 17.00 21.00 -6.35
N SER A 142 16.19 21.95 -5.88
CA SER A 142 16.05 23.28 -6.45
C SER A 142 15.96 24.36 -5.37
N GLU A 143 16.00 25.61 -5.78
CA GLU A 143 15.47 26.70 -4.98
C GLU A 143 13.99 26.47 -4.63
N PHE A 144 13.55 27.06 -3.51
CA PHE A 144 12.16 26.98 -3.10
C PHE A 144 11.25 27.77 -4.04
N CYS A 145 10.02 27.32 -4.18
CA CYS A 145 8.99 28.12 -4.83
C CYS A 145 8.66 29.35 -3.98
N ASP A 146 8.39 30.45 -4.66
CA ASP A 146 7.87 31.70 -4.10
C ASP A 146 6.52 31.50 -3.39
N ARG A 147 6.19 32.42 -2.48
CA ARG A 147 5.01 32.31 -1.60
C ARG A 147 3.66 32.38 -2.32
N ASP A 148 3.64 32.93 -3.52
CA ASP A 148 2.45 33.01 -4.39
C ASP A 148 2.22 31.72 -5.20
N THR A 149 3.10 30.73 -5.06
CA THR A 149 2.96 29.44 -5.73
C THR A 149 1.77 28.67 -5.16
N LEU A 150 0.89 28.25 -6.05
CA LEU A 150 -0.31 27.47 -5.77
C LEU A 150 0.03 25.98 -5.73
N ILE A 151 0.85 25.50 -6.68
CA ILE A 151 1.30 24.11 -6.71
C ILE A 151 2.82 24.06 -6.87
N SER A 152 3.52 23.49 -5.89
CA SER A 152 4.92 23.09 -6.08
C SER A 152 4.92 21.71 -6.69
N MET A 153 5.34 21.57 -7.96
CA MET A 153 5.30 20.32 -8.68
C MET A 153 6.70 19.86 -9.08
N HIS A 154 6.92 18.55 -9.11
CA HIS A 154 8.08 17.96 -9.77
C HIS A 154 7.67 16.76 -10.61
N SER A 155 8.58 16.25 -11.43
CA SER A 155 8.35 15.05 -12.24
C SER A 155 9.05 13.84 -11.66
N HIS A 156 8.44 12.67 -11.83
CA HIS A 156 9.13 11.39 -11.76
C HIS A 156 9.12 10.77 -13.16
N PRO A 157 10.27 10.66 -13.86
CA PRO A 157 10.34 10.01 -15.17
C PRO A 157 10.13 8.48 -15.09
N SER A 158 10.05 7.92 -13.88
CA SER A 158 9.63 6.54 -13.64
C SER A 158 8.12 6.46 -13.40
N THR A 159 7.49 5.31 -13.67
CA THR A 159 6.04 5.07 -13.49
C THR A 159 5.56 5.11 -12.03
N PHE A 160 6.35 5.65 -11.09
CA PHE A 160 6.03 5.76 -9.67
C PHE A 160 5.51 7.16 -9.34
N CYS A 161 4.20 7.25 -9.14
CA CYS A 161 3.46 8.46 -8.83
C CYS A 161 3.26 8.61 -7.31
N ILE A 162 4.32 8.46 -6.52
CA ILE A 162 4.25 8.49 -5.05
C ILE A 162 5.27 9.47 -4.52
N PHE A 163 4.85 10.36 -3.62
CA PHE A 163 5.74 11.32 -2.97
C PHE A 163 6.75 10.63 -2.05
N SER A 164 8.02 11.05 -2.15
CA SER A 164 9.07 10.68 -1.22
C SER A 164 8.88 11.39 0.14
N ARG A 165 9.57 10.92 1.18
CA ARG A 165 9.60 11.63 2.48
C ARG A 165 10.16 13.05 2.35
N GLN A 166 11.09 13.26 1.43
CA GLN A 166 11.70 14.57 1.18
C GLN A 166 10.69 15.53 0.52
N ASP A 167 9.84 15.01 -0.35
CA ASP A 167 8.79 15.79 -1.03
C ASP A 167 7.79 16.31 0.00
N ILE A 168 7.32 15.43 0.88
CA ILE A 168 6.38 15.79 1.97
C ILE A 168 7.02 16.79 2.94
N TYR A 169 8.30 16.62 3.27
CA TYR A 169 9.00 17.58 4.12
C TYR A 169 9.09 18.96 3.47
N SER A 170 9.47 19.02 2.19
CA SER A 170 9.57 20.27 1.42
C SER A 170 8.21 20.96 1.30
N TYR A 171 7.15 20.19 1.04
CA TYR A 171 5.78 20.68 1.06
C TYR A 171 5.38 21.28 2.41
N THR A 172 5.72 20.63 3.52
CA THR A 172 5.40 21.11 4.87
C THR A 172 6.02 22.49 5.17
N LEU A 173 7.12 22.85 4.50
CA LEU A 173 7.69 24.19 4.59
C LEU A 173 6.91 25.20 3.74
N LEU A 174 6.49 24.82 2.53
CA LEU A 174 5.69 25.66 1.65
C LEU A 174 4.29 25.93 2.24
N SER A 175 3.63 24.92 2.80
CA SER A 175 2.27 25.05 3.35
C SER A 175 2.19 26.00 4.55
N LYS A 176 3.31 26.20 5.27
CA LYS A 176 3.42 27.23 6.31
C LYS A 176 3.45 28.65 5.76
N LEU A 177 3.88 28.82 4.51
CA LEU A 177 3.95 30.11 3.82
C LEU A 177 2.69 30.39 3.02
N ASN A 178 2.12 29.35 2.40
CA ASN A 178 0.87 29.40 1.66
C ASN A 178 -0.02 28.20 2.05
N PRO A 179 -0.99 28.38 2.97
CA PRO A 179 -1.90 27.31 3.41
C PRO A 179 -2.82 26.76 2.32
N ASP A 180 -3.00 27.50 1.23
CA ASP A 180 -3.80 27.08 0.07
C ASP A 180 -2.97 26.33 -0.98
N SER A 181 -1.66 26.17 -0.76
CA SER A 181 -0.78 25.45 -1.67
C SER A 181 -0.84 23.93 -1.48
N PHE A 182 -0.52 23.21 -2.55
CA PHE A 182 -0.33 21.76 -2.54
C PHE A 182 0.97 21.39 -3.24
N ILE A 183 1.39 20.15 -3.01
CA ILE A 183 2.46 19.53 -3.78
C ILE A 183 1.85 18.70 -4.90
N GLY A 184 2.41 18.82 -6.09
CA GLY A 184 2.03 18.06 -7.27
C GLY A 184 3.18 17.16 -7.74
N LEU A 185 2.83 16.10 -8.43
CA LEU A 185 3.77 15.20 -9.07
C LEU A 185 3.25 14.83 -10.45
N ILE A 186 4.04 15.02 -11.51
CA ILE A 186 3.74 14.47 -12.83
C ILE A 186 4.53 13.17 -13.03
N CYS A 187 3.84 12.10 -13.39
CA CYS A 187 4.42 10.75 -13.47
C CYS A 187 4.11 10.03 -14.80
N ASP A 188 3.26 10.63 -15.63
CA ASP A 188 2.99 10.24 -17.01
C ASP A 188 2.45 11.47 -17.77
N ILE A 189 2.33 11.37 -19.09
CA ILE A 189 1.82 12.44 -19.98
C ILE A 189 0.49 13.01 -19.50
N ASP A 190 -0.41 12.14 -19.01
CA ASP A 190 -1.75 12.52 -18.56
C ASP A 190 -1.99 12.22 -17.07
N ARG A 191 -0.96 11.88 -16.29
CA ARG A 191 -1.13 11.42 -14.90
C ARG A 191 -0.37 12.27 -13.89
N PHE A 192 -1.11 12.67 -12.87
CA PHE A 192 -0.64 13.55 -11.80
C PHE A 192 -1.00 12.96 -10.43
N ASN A 193 -0.19 13.21 -9.41
CA ASN A 193 -0.57 12.99 -8.02
C ASN A 193 -0.50 14.33 -7.27
N PHE A 194 -1.39 14.56 -6.33
CA PHE A 194 -1.44 15.77 -5.53
C PHE A 194 -1.55 15.41 -4.05
N TYR A 195 -0.99 16.26 -3.19
CA TYR A 195 -1.10 16.09 -1.74
C TYR A 195 -1.21 17.45 -1.04
N GLY A 196 -1.89 17.46 0.11
CA GLY A 196 -2.04 18.66 0.93
C GLY A 196 -3.25 19.53 0.57
N TYR A 197 -4.21 18.96 -0.16
CA TYR A 197 -5.48 19.60 -0.51
C TYR A 197 -6.61 19.18 0.43
#